data_AF-A0A7Y6D449-F1
#
_entry.id   AF-A0A7Y6D449-F1
#
_cell.length_a   1.000
_cell.length_b   1.000
_cell.length_c   1.000
_cell.angle_alpha   90.00
_cell.angle_beta   90.00
_cell.angle_gamma   90.00
#
_symmetry.space_group_name_H-M   'P 1'
#
loop_
_entity.id
_entity.type
_entity.pdbx_description
1 polymer ?
#
loop_
_entity_poly.entity_id
_entity_poly.type
_entity_poly.pdbx_seq_one_letter_code
_entity_poly.pdbx_strand_id
1 'polypeptide(L)'
;MPATNEATKVSWLFLTETEAETVDAVSARIFPSGDGKPGARETRVITYIDKTTADEDEALRRCYRDGVEALNALTSEQYGQRFAELPEERQDEVLERIEASTAPESTRTPEGPEDEGLLATFFALVWEHTIQGMFCDPQYGGNHEALGWQLVGFPGAQWGYNAEQMRAGFDSKTIPIKTLEDLRRELKRADD
;
A
#
# COMPACT_ATOMS: atom_id res chain seq x y z
N MET A 1 18.75 -15.32 -31.81
CA MET A 1 19.05 -15.55 -30.38
C MET A 1 17.94 -14.86 -29.60
N PRO A 2 17.09 -15.55 -28.84
CA PRO A 2 16.14 -14.83 -27.99
C PRO A 2 16.91 -14.22 -26.83
N ALA A 3 16.63 -12.96 -26.52
CA ALA A 3 17.18 -12.26 -25.37
C ALA A 3 16.71 -12.99 -24.10
N THR A 4 17.67 -13.42 -23.29
CA THR A 4 17.41 -13.91 -21.93
C THR A 4 16.87 -12.73 -21.14
N ASN A 5 15.59 -12.78 -20.79
CA ASN A 5 14.95 -11.84 -19.89
C ASN A 5 15.60 -12.02 -18.51
N GLU A 6 16.62 -11.23 -18.18
CA GLU A 6 17.06 -11.08 -16.80
C GLU A 6 15.91 -10.43 -16.05
N ALA A 7 15.13 -11.26 -15.35
CA ALA A 7 14.21 -10.77 -14.35
C ALA A 7 15.05 -9.96 -13.34
N THR A 8 14.93 -8.63 -13.39
CA THR A 8 15.51 -7.73 -12.41
C THR A 8 15.08 -8.22 -11.03
N LYS A 9 16.02 -8.79 -10.29
CA LYS A 9 15.80 -9.26 -8.93
C LYS A 9 15.41 -8.03 -8.10
N VAL A 10 14.17 -7.99 -7.62
CA VAL A 10 13.71 -6.93 -6.73
C VAL A 10 14.61 -6.96 -5.51
N SER A 11 15.28 -5.84 -5.23
CA SER A 11 16.09 -5.69 -4.02
C SER A 11 15.25 -4.93 -3.01
N TRP A 12 14.71 -5.67 -2.03
CA TRP A 12 14.01 -5.09 -0.90
C TRP A 12 14.96 -4.29 -0.01
N LEU A 13 14.51 -3.14 0.48
CA LEU A 13 15.26 -2.27 1.40
C LEU A 13 15.08 -2.69 2.86
N PHE A 14 13.88 -3.16 3.22
CA PHE A 14 13.56 -3.58 4.58
C PHE A 14 12.99 -4.99 4.63
N LEU A 15 11.99 -5.31 3.82
CA LEU A 15 11.30 -6.61 3.87
C LEU A 15 12.19 -7.72 3.31
N THR A 16 11.97 -8.95 3.76
CA THR A 16 12.39 -10.13 2.99
C THR A 16 11.36 -10.46 1.92
N GLU A 17 11.72 -11.31 0.95
CA GLU A 17 10.77 -11.78 -0.07
C GLU A 17 9.49 -12.35 0.54
N THR A 18 9.65 -13.27 1.49
CA THR A 18 8.55 -13.94 2.20
C THR A 18 7.65 -12.97 2.96
N GLU A 19 8.24 -11.93 3.57
CA GLU A 19 7.46 -10.91 4.30
C GLU A 19 6.74 -9.98 3.33
N ALA A 20 7.39 -9.62 2.22
CA ALA A 20 6.80 -8.81 1.17
C ALA A 20 5.60 -9.52 0.52
N GLU A 21 5.65 -10.84 0.33
CA GLU A 21 4.51 -11.64 -0.12
C GLU A 21 3.31 -11.53 0.85
N THR A 22 3.55 -11.63 2.16
CA THR A 22 2.49 -11.49 3.17
C THR A 22 1.91 -10.08 3.16
N VAL A 23 2.73 -9.05 3.19
CA VAL A 23 2.27 -7.65 3.20
C VAL A 23 1.55 -7.30 1.89
N ASP A 24 2.04 -7.75 0.73
CA ASP A 24 1.38 -7.55 -0.57
C ASP A 24 -0.01 -8.22 -0.60
N ALA A 25 -0.14 -9.44 -0.06
CA ALA A 25 -1.43 -10.11 0.06
C ALA A 25 -2.42 -9.31 0.93
N VAL A 26 -1.96 -8.78 2.08
CA VAL A 26 -2.80 -7.93 2.93
C VAL A 26 -3.21 -6.65 2.20
N SER A 27 -2.27 -5.94 1.58
CA SER A 27 -2.54 -4.73 0.80
C SER A 27 -3.51 -4.99 -0.37
N ALA A 28 -3.40 -6.14 -1.03
CA ALA A 28 -4.29 -6.56 -2.11
C ALA A 28 -5.73 -6.84 -1.62
N ARG A 29 -5.93 -7.14 -0.34
CA ARG A 29 -7.27 -7.21 0.26
C ARG A 29 -7.81 -5.87 0.71
N ILE A 30 -6.94 -4.96 1.13
CA ILE A 30 -7.32 -3.59 1.53
C ILE A 30 -7.75 -2.77 0.32
N PHE A 31 -7.04 -2.89 -0.80
CA PHE A 31 -7.39 -2.22 -2.06
C PHE A 31 -7.29 -3.20 -3.23
N PRO A 32 -8.32 -4.04 -3.43
CA PRO A 32 -8.32 -5.06 -4.48
C PRO A 32 -8.45 -4.45 -5.86
N SER A 33 -7.86 -5.12 -6.84
CA SER A 33 -8.11 -4.87 -8.26
C SER A 33 -9.49 -5.42 -8.63
N GLY A 34 -10.23 -4.73 -9.49
CA GLY A 34 -11.59 -5.16 -9.86
C GLY A 34 -12.24 -4.26 -10.90
N ASP A 35 -13.14 -4.82 -11.71
CA ASP A 35 -13.86 -4.09 -12.76
C ASP A 35 -12.96 -3.30 -13.73
N GLY A 36 -11.77 -3.82 -14.02
CA GLY A 36 -10.76 -3.16 -14.86
C GLY A 36 -10.07 -1.95 -14.21
N LYS A 37 -10.26 -1.75 -12.90
CA LYS A 37 -9.60 -0.70 -12.11
C LYS A 37 -8.37 -1.26 -11.38
N PRO A 38 -7.28 -0.47 -11.29
CA PRO A 38 -6.05 -0.89 -10.62
C PRO A 38 -6.25 -0.95 -9.10
N GLY A 39 -5.61 -1.93 -8.47
CA GLY A 39 -5.53 -2.07 -7.02
C GLY A 39 -4.11 -1.88 -6.49
N ALA A 40 -3.88 -2.35 -5.26
CA ALA A 40 -2.60 -2.21 -4.57
C ALA A 40 -1.41 -2.80 -5.36
N ARG A 41 -1.64 -3.91 -6.09
CA ARG A 41 -0.61 -4.58 -6.89
C ARG A 41 -0.22 -3.79 -8.13
N GLU A 42 -1.19 -3.33 -8.93
CA GLU A 42 -0.91 -2.55 -10.15
C GLU A 42 -0.24 -1.21 -9.83
N THR A 43 -0.60 -0.61 -8.70
CA THR A 43 -0.02 0.64 -8.22
C THR A 43 1.31 0.46 -7.47
N ARG A 44 1.78 -0.78 -7.27
CA ARG A 44 3.04 -1.13 -6.58
C ARG A 44 3.12 -0.64 -5.14
N VAL A 45 2.00 -0.70 -4.40
CA VAL A 45 1.94 -0.34 -2.97
C VAL A 45 3.05 -1.01 -2.15
N ILE A 46 3.35 -2.29 -2.39
CA ILE A 46 4.39 -3.00 -1.63
C ILE A 46 5.78 -2.35 -1.74
N THR A 47 6.08 -1.71 -2.88
CA THR A 47 7.35 -0.98 -3.06
C THR A 47 7.38 0.31 -2.23
N TYR A 48 6.23 0.99 -2.09
CA TYR A 48 6.11 2.12 -1.16
C TYR A 48 6.30 1.66 0.28
N ILE A 49 5.59 0.59 0.69
CA ILE A 49 5.66 0.08 2.07
C ILE A 49 7.09 -0.31 2.43
N ASP A 50 7.80 -1.06 1.58
CA ASP A 50 9.19 -1.45 1.83
C ASP A 50 10.11 -0.24 2.03
N LYS A 51 9.99 0.77 1.15
CA LYS A 51 10.81 1.99 1.23
C LYS A 51 10.52 2.83 2.47
N THR A 52 9.23 3.08 2.75
CA THR A 52 8.80 3.88 3.89
C THR A 52 9.23 3.17 5.17
N THR A 53 8.92 1.89 5.33
CA THR A 53 9.28 1.14 6.53
C THR A 53 10.80 1.08 6.75
N ALA A 54 11.62 1.10 5.69
CA ALA A 54 13.08 1.15 5.82
C ALA A 54 13.61 2.46 6.46
N ASP A 55 12.89 3.57 6.32
CA ASP A 55 13.28 4.91 6.81
C ASP A 55 12.66 5.24 8.19
N GLU A 56 11.77 4.39 8.69
CA GLU A 56 11.05 4.58 9.94
C GLU A 56 11.81 4.11 11.19
N ASP A 57 11.30 4.49 12.37
CA ASP A 57 11.90 4.12 13.65
C ASP A 57 11.87 2.61 13.93
N GLU A 58 12.62 2.19 14.96
CA GLU A 58 12.72 0.77 15.33
C GLU A 58 11.38 0.17 15.80
N ALA A 59 10.50 0.98 16.40
CA ALA A 59 9.23 0.47 16.92
C ALA A 59 8.29 0.09 15.77
N LEU A 60 8.19 0.93 14.75
CA LEU A 60 7.40 0.63 13.55
C LEU A 60 7.99 -0.56 12.78
N ARG A 61 9.31 -0.59 12.56
CA ARG A 61 9.99 -1.71 11.89
C ARG A 61 9.77 -3.03 12.62
N ARG A 62 9.85 -3.03 13.95
CA ARG A 62 9.55 -4.21 14.76
C ARG A 62 8.08 -4.63 14.65
N CYS A 63 7.15 -3.68 14.65
CA CYS A 63 5.72 -3.99 14.47
C CYS A 63 5.45 -4.72 13.14
N TYR A 64 6.11 -4.32 12.04
CA TYR A 64 6.02 -5.03 10.77
C TYR A 64 6.55 -6.47 10.84
N ARG A 65 7.72 -6.68 11.45
CA ARG A 65 8.32 -8.02 11.57
C ARG A 65 7.47 -8.94 12.43
N ASP A 66 7.16 -8.49 13.64
CA ASP A 66 6.39 -9.26 14.62
C ASP A 66 4.96 -9.51 14.10
N GLY A 67 4.35 -8.52 13.42
CA GLY A 67 3.02 -8.64 12.83
C GLY A 67 2.93 -9.62 11.66
N VAL A 68 3.93 -9.62 10.76
CA VAL A 68 3.99 -10.61 9.67
C VAL A 68 4.22 -12.02 10.22
N GLU A 69 5.09 -12.17 11.21
CA GLU A 69 5.32 -13.47 11.88
C GLU A 69 4.04 -13.97 12.55
N ALA A 70 3.38 -13.14 13.36
CA ALA A 70 2.14 -13.48 14.04
C ALA A 70 1.02 -13.85 13.05
N LEU A 71 0.88 -13.12 11.94
CA LEU A 71 -0.16 -13.39 10.95
C LEU A 71 0.07 -14.73 10.24
N ASN A 72 1.32 -14.99 9.83
CA ASN A 72 1.68 -16.26 9.21
C ASN A 72 1.58 -17.44 10.19
N ALA A 73 1.92 -17.24 11.47
CA ALA A 73 1.74 -18.25 12.51
C ALA A 73 0.25 -18.58 12.72
N LEU A 74 -0.60 -17.54 12.82
CA LEU A 74 -2.05 -17.68 12.99
C LEU A 74 -2.67 -18.49 11.85
N THR A 75 -2.34 -18.17 10.59
CA THR A 75 -2.89 -18.90 9.44
C THR A 75 -2.30 -20.28 9.29
N SER A 76 -1.02 -20.46 9.64
CA SER A 76 -0.37 -21.78 9.61
C SER A 76 -1.01 -22.72 10.62
N GLU A 77 -1.33 -22.23 11.82
CA GLU A 77 -2.02 -23.02 12.84
C GLU A 77 -3.45 -23.39 12.42
N GLN A 78 -4.21 -22.44 11.84
CA GLN A 78 -5.61 -22.65 11.49
C GLN A 78 -5.81 -23.42 10.19
N TYR A 79 -4.94 -23.20 9.19
CA TYR A 79 -5.14 -23.66 7.82
C TYR A 79 -3.94 -24.45 7.25
N GLY A 80 -2.82 -24.50 7.96
CA GLY A 80 -1.61 -25.21 7.51
C GLY A 80 -0.81 -24.48 6.43
N GLN A 81 -1.10 -23.19 6.17
CA GLN A 81 -0.48 -22.38 5.12
C GLN A 81 -0.16 -20.97 5.62
N ARG A 82 0.82 -20.30 5.00
CA ARG A 82 1.07 -18.87 5.25
C ARG A 82 -0.09 -18.03 4.72
N PHE A 83 -0.26 -16.81 5.24
CA PHE A 83 -1.39 -15.95 4.87
C PHE A 83 -1.45 -15.70 3.36
N ALA A 84 -0.31 -15.38 2.74
CA ALA A 84 -0.22 -15.13 1.29
C ALA A 84 -0.57 -16.34 0.41
N GLU A 85 -0.56 -17.55 0.97
CA GLU A 85 -0.83 -18.81 0.25
C GLU A 85 -2.30 -19.24 0.38
N LEU A 86 -3.08 -18.55 1.21
CA LEU A 86 -4.51 -18.81 1.36
C LEU A 86 -5.30 -18.29 0.15
N PRO A 87 -6.45 -18.92 -0.19
CA PRO A 87 -7.44 -18.32 -1.09
C PRO A 87 -7.90 -16.95 -0.60
N GLU A 88 -8.27 -16.05 -1.52
CA GLU A 88 -8.66 -14.67 -1.19
C GLU A 88 -9.81 -14.62 -0.18
N GLU A 89 -10.79 -15.53 -0.29
CA GLU A 89 -11.92 -15.59 0.64
C GLU A 89 -11.46 -15.89 2.08
N ARG A 90 -10.41 -16.69 2.25
CA ARG A 90 -9.83 -16.99 3.57
C ARG A 90 -8.95 -15.87 4.08
N GLN A 91 -8.26 -15.16 3.18
CA GLN A 91 -7.52 -13.95 3.55
C GLN A 91 -8.50 -12.91 4.10
N ASP A 92 -9.60 -12.67 3.41
CA ASP A 92 -10.65 -11.73 3.82
C ASP A 92 -11.24 -12.12 5.19
N GLU A 93 -11.63 -13.38 5.40
CA GLU A 93 -12.14 -13.86 6.70
C GLU A 93 -11.16 -13.63 7.87
N VAL A 94 -9.86 -13.83 7.66
CA VAL A 94 -8.84 -13.62 8.69
C VAL A 94 -8.69 -12.13 8.99
N LEU A 95 -8.65 -11.28 7.96
CA LEU A 95 -8.50 -9.84 8.12
C LEU A 95 -9.73 -9.20 8.77
N GLU A 96 -10.94 -9.62 8.40
CA GLU A 96 -12.19 -9.18 9.04
C GLU A 96 -12.20 -9.49 10.55
N ARG A 97 -11.68 -10.65 10.94
CA ARG A 97 -11.55 -11.03 12.36
C ARG A 97 -10.57 -10.13 13.11
N ILE A 98 -9.44 -9.78 12.48
CA ILE A 98 -8.43 -8.88 13.05
C ILE A 98 -9.00 -7.45 13.15
N GLU A 99 -9.72 -6.98 12.15
CA GLU A 99 -10.38 -5.67 12.18
C GLU A 99 -11.43 -5.61 13.30
N ALA A 100 -12.23 -6.67 13.46
CA ALA A 100 -13.23 -6.75 14.53
C ALA A 100 -12.63 -6.72 15.95
N SER A 101 -11.39 -7.20 16.15
CA SER A 101 -10.68 -7.08 17.43
C SER A 101 -10.09 -5.69 17.68
N THR A 102 -10.10 -4.80 16.67
CA THR A 102 -9.58 -3.42 16.73
C THR A 102 -10.59 -2.42 17.32
N ALA A 103 -11.79 -2.87 17.72
CA ALA A 103 -12.85 -2.04 18.29
C ALA A 103 -12.43 -1.30 19.60
N PRO A 104 -13.13 -0.20 19.97
CA PRO A 104 -12.68 0.71 21.03
C PRO A 104 -12.38 0.01 22.35
N GLU A 105 -11.35 0.51 23.03
CA GLU A 105 -10.81 0.03 24.32
C GLU A 105 -11.87 -0.23 25.42
N SER A 106 -13.05 0.40 25.33
CA SER A 106 -14.20 0.17 26.23
C SER A 106 -14.83 -1.23 26.16
N THR A 107 -14.52 -2.03 25.14
CA THR A 107 -15.03 -3.42 25.00
C THR A 107 -13.94 -4.48 25.12
N ARG A 108 -12.67 -4.08 25.29
CA ARG A 108 -11.57 -5.05 25.48
C ARG A 108 -11.54 -5.53 26.93
N THR A 109 -11.71 -6.83 27.12
CA THR A 109 -11.26 -7.50 28.35
C THR A 109 -9.73 -7.54 28.36
N PRO A 110 -9.05 -7.28 29.49
CA PRO A 110 -7.58 -7.35 29.60
C PRO A 110 -6.95 -8.73 29.35
N GLU A 111 -7.76 -9.74 29.01
CA GLU A 111 -7.39 -11.16 28.92
C GLU A 111 -7.25 -11.66 27.48
N GLY A 112 -7.27 -10.78 26.47
CA GLY A 112 -6.99 -11.16 25.09
C GLY A 112 -5.53 -11.61 24.92
N PRO A 113 -5.22 -12.53 24.00
CA PRO A 113 -3.84 -12.87 23.65
C PRO A 113 -3.04 -11.60 23.30
N GLU A 114 -1.79 -11.50 23.77
CA GLU A 114 -0.91 -10.37 23.46
C GLU A 114 -0.80 -10.14 21.94
N ASP A 115 -0.87 -11.22 21.16
CA ASP A 115 -0.82 -11.24 19.70
C ASP A 115 -2.03 -10.58 19.02
N GLU A 116 -3.22 -10.59 19.64
CA GLU A 116 -4.41 -9.97 19.01
C GLU A 116 -4.29 -8.44 18.94
N GLY A 117 -3.67 -7.82 19.95
CA GLY A 117 -3.38 -6.37 19.94
C GLY A 117 -2.28 -6.01 18.94
N LEU A 118 -1.27 -6.88 18.80
CA LEU A 118 -0.21 -6.74 17.81
C LEU A 118 -0.76 -6.81 16.38
N LEU A 119 -1.56 -7.84 16.06
CA LEU A 119 -2.14 -8.04 14.73
C LEU A 119 -3.05 -6.87 14.32
N ALA A 120 -3.87 -6.37 15.25
CA ALA A 120 -4.72 -5.20 15.01
C ALA A 120 -3.87 -3.95 14.70
N THR A 121 -2.80 -3.71 15.48
CA THR A 121 -1.87 -2.59 15.26
C THR A 121 -1.15 -2.72 13.92
N PHE A 122 -0.63 -3.91 13.62
CA PHE A 122 0.04 -4.23 12.35
C PHE A 122 -0.90 -4.02 11.16
N PHE A 123 -2.13 -4.54 11.23
CA PHE A 123 -3.13 -4.36 10.17
C PHE A 123 -3.45 -2.89 9.92
N ALA A 124 -3.65 -2.10 10.99
CA ALA A 124 -3.89 -0.66 10.88
C ALA A 124 -2.73 0.07 10.18
N LEU A 125 -1.48 -0.29 10.49
CA LEU A 125 -0.30 0.27 9.82
C LEU A 125 -0.23 -0.10 8.33
N VAL A 126 -0.48 -1.37 7.98
CA VAL A 126 -0.50 -1.81 6.58
C VAL A 126 -1.64 -1.11 5.82
N TRP A 127 -2.80 -0.92 6.46
CA TRP A 127 -3.92 -0.16 5.90
C TRP A 127 -3.52 1.28 5.59
N GLU A 128 -2.96 1.99 6.57
CA GLU A 128 -2.50 3.36 6.39
C GLU A 128 -1.48 3.45 5.25
N HIS A 129 -0.44 2.63 5.27
CA HIS A 129 0.57 2.65 4.22
C HIS A 129 0.04 2.19 2.85
N THR A 130 -1.01 1.35 2.81
CA THR A 130 -1.67 0.98 1.55
C THR A 130 -2.38 2.18 0.94
N ILE A 131 -3.12 2.95 1.73
CA ILE A 131 -3.78 4.17 1.25
C ILE A 131 -2.75 5.22 0.83
N GLN A 132 -1.70 5.42 1.63
CA GLN A 132 -0.60 6.32 1.27
C GLN A 132 0.07 5.86 -0.03
N GLY A 133 0.42 4.58 -0.16
CA GLY A 133 1.03 4.00 -1.34
C GLY A 133 0.14 4.06 -2.58
N MET A 134 -1.19 3.95 -2.45
CA MET A 134 -2.13 4.07 -3.57
C MET A 134 -2.16 5.48 -4.16
N PHE A 135 -1.98 6.51 -3.33
CA PHE A 135 -2.24 7.91 -3.71
C PHE A 135 -1.06 8.87 -3.52
N CYS A 136 0.14 8.37 -3.20
CA CYS A 136 1.36 9.17 -3.16
C CYS A 136 1.79 9.64 -4.56
N ASP A 137 2.75 10.56 -4.64
CA ASP A 137 3.43 10.80 -5.91
C ASP A 137 4.25 9.56 -6.32
N PRO A 138 4.30 9.18 -7.62
CA PRO A 138 4.95 7.93 -8.03
C PRO A 138 6.43 7.82 -7.68
N GLN A 139 7.14 8.94 -7.46
CA GLN A 139 8.56 8.91 -7.11
C GLN A 139 8.83 8.21 -5.76
N TYR A 140 7.83 8.12 -4.88
CA TYR A 140 7.96 7.47 -3.57
C TYR A 140 7.87 5.94 -3.65
N GLY A 141 7.57 5.38 -4.83
CA GLY A 141 7.56 3.94 -5.09
C GLY A 141 6.18 3.30 -5.16
N GLY A 142 5.14 3.99 -4.68
CA GLY A 142 3.74 3.62 -4.86
C GLY A 142 3.09 4.36 -6.03
N ASN A 143 1.77 4.26 -6.15
CA ASN A 143 0.94 4.92 -7.16
C ASN A 143 1.57 4.87 -8.56
N HIS A 144 2.06 3.70 -8.96
CA HIS A 144 2.79 3.52 -10.21
C HIS A 144 2.00 4.10 -11.39
N GLU A 145 2.67 4.86 -12.26
CA GLU A 145 2.06 5.59 -13.39
C GLU A 145 0.91 6.53 -13.01
N ALA A 146 0.85 6.96 -11.75
CA ALA A 146 -0.25 7.76 -11.19
C ALA A 146 -1.63 7.09 -11.34
N LEU A 147 -1.69 5.76 -11.38
CA LEU A 147 -2.91 4.97 -11.58
C LEU A 147 -3.98 5.25 -10.51
N GLY A 148 -3.60 5.42 -9.24
CA GLY A 148 -4.51 5.82 -8.18
C GLY A 148 -5.07 7.23 -8.37
N TRP A 149 -4.26 8.17 -8.88
CA TRP A 149 -4.75 9.50 -9.23
C TRP A 149 -5.72 9.49 -10.41
N GLN A 150 -5.42 8.68 -11.44
CA GLN A 150 -6.33 8.44 -12.56
C GLN A 150 -7.68 7.89 -12.09
N LEU A 151 -7.65 6.94 -11.14
CA LEU A 151 -8.84 6.31 -10.58
C LEU A 151 -9.79 7.34 -9.92
N VAL A 152 -9.25 8.27 -9.14
CA VAL A 152 -10.06 9.29 -8.43
C VAL A 152 -10.24 10.59 -9.20
N GLY A 153 -9.55 10.77 -10.34
CA GLY A 153 -9.58 12.00 -11.13
C GLY A 153 -8.78 13.15 -10.50
N PHE A 154 -7.75 12.83 -9.74
CA PHE A 154 -6.86 13.82 -9.13
C PHE A 154 -5.80 14.26 -10.16
N PRO A 155 -5.64 15.56 -10.42
CA PRO A 155 -4.71 16.05 -11.45
C PRO A 155 -3.23 16.03 -11.02
N GLY A 156 -2.91 15.55 -9.82
CA GLY A 156 -1.53 15.47 -9.34
C GLY A 156 -0.94 16.83 -8.95
N ALA A 157 0.38 16.94 -9.01
CA ALA A 157 1.12 18.14 -8.65
C ALA A 157 0.98 19.20 -9.75
N GLN A 158 0.30 20.30 -9.45
CA GLN A 158 0.14 21.44 -10.36
C GLN A 158 0.91 22.66 -9.82
N TRP A 159 1.48 23.49 -10.69
CA TRP A 159 2.10 24.77 -10.30
C TRP A 159 1.09 25.76 -9.69
N GLY A 160 -0.17 25.63 -10.07
CA GLY A 160 -1.28 26.45 -9.62
C GLY A 160 -2.50 26.21 -10.50
N TYR A 161 -3.64 26.76 -10.06
CA TYR A 161 -4.89 26.72 -10.79
C TYR A 161 -5.28 28.13 -11.22
N ASN A 162 -5.87 28.27 -12.40
CA ASN A 162 -6.43 29.54 -12.84
C ASN A 162 -7.84 29.76 -12.25
N ALA A 163 -8.38 30.97 -12.41
CA ALA A 163 -9.68 31.35 -11.84
C ALA A 163 -10.86 30.53 -12.38
N GLU A 164 -10.77 29.97 -13.60
CA GLU A 164 -11.80 29.11 -14.17
C GLU A 164 -11.77 27.71 -13.52
N GLN A 165 -10.58 27.14 -13.38
CA GLN A 165 -10.35 25.83 -12.76
C GLN A 165 -10.77 25.80 -11.28
N MET A 166 -10.73 26.93 -10.60
CA MET A 166 -11.14 27.04 -9.20
C MET A 166 -12.65 27.22 -8.99
N ARG A 167 -13.44 27.33 -10.07
CA ARG A 167 -14.90 27.48 -9.95
C ARG A 167 -15.54 26.18 -9.46
N ALA A 168 -16.56 26.32 -8.62
CA ALA A 168 -17.40 25.18 -8.22
C ALA A 168 -18.01 24.52 -9.47
N GLY A 169 -17.92 23.19 -9.54
CA GLY A 169 -18.44 22.41 -10.67
C GLY A 169 -17.48 22.28 -11.86
N PHE A 170 -16.26 22.84 -11.79
CA PHE A 170 -15.23 22.57 -12.78
C PHE A 170 -14.80 21.09 -12.75
N ASP A 171 -14.67 20.47 -13.92
CA ASP A 171 -14.24 19.08 -14.04
C ASP A 171 -12.70 18.96 -14.00
N SER A 172 -12.17 18.57 -12.83
CA SER A 172 -10.72 18.39 -12.63
C SER A 172 -10.12 17.32 -13.52
N LYS A 173 -10.91 16.39 -14.06
CA LYS A 173 -10.42 15.32 -14.96
C LYS A 173 -9.96 15.85 -16.32
N THR A 174 -10.33 17.08 -16.66
CA THR A 174 -9.85 17.77 -17.86
C THR A 174 -8.43 18.30 -17.70
N ILE A 175 -7.92 18.40 -16.47
CA ILE A 175 -6.56 18.85 -16.18
C ILE A 175 -5.61 17.66 -16.38
N PRO A 176 -4.54 17.79 -17.19
CA PRO A 176 -3.56 16.74 -17.34
C PRO A 176 -2.94 16.37 -16.00
N ILE A 177 -2.85 15.07 -15.72
CA ILE A 177 -2.16 14.57 -14.54
C ILE A 177 -0.67 14.89 -14.67
N LYS A 178 -0.12 15.48 -13.61
CA LYS A 178 1.31 15.79 -13.52
C LYS A 178 1.89 15.22 -12.23
N THR A 179 2.99 14.50 -12.35
CA THR A 179 3.81 14.09 -11.21
C THR A 179 4.81 15.19 -10.86
N LEU A 180 5.40 15.12 -9.67
CA LEU A 180 6.52 15.98 -9.30
C LEU A 180 7.73 15.78 -10.23
N GLU A 181 7.90 14.59 -10.81
CA GLU A 181 8.92 14.38 -11.84
C GLU A 181 8.60 15.17 -13.12
N ASP A 182 7.34 15.20 -13.55
CA ASP A 182 6.92 16.01 -14.70
C ASP A 182 7.15 17.50 -14.45
N LEU A 183 6.81 18.01 -13.26
CA LEU A 183 7.09 19.40 -12.90
C LEU A 183 8.59 19.71 -12.91
N ARG A 184 9.44 18.81 -12.40
CA ARG A 184 10.91 18.99 -12.45
C ARG A 184 11.43 18.99 -13.90
N ARG A 185 10.86 18.18 -14.79
CA ARG A 185 11.22 18.16 -16.22
C ARG A 185 10.78 19.44 -16.93
N GLU A 186 9.60 19.96 -16.61
CA GLU A 186 9.10 21.24 -17.12
C GLU A 186 10.00 22.41 -16.69
N LEU A 187 10.38 22.45 -15.40
CA LEU A 187 11.27 23.48 -14.87
C LEU A 187 12.61 23.52 -15.60
N LYS A 188 13.26 22.36 -15.77
CA LYS A 188 14.55 22.27 -16.48
C LYS A 188 14.46 22.79 -17.92
N ARG A 189 13.35 22.54 -18.63
CA ARG A 189 13.14 23.01 -20.00
C ARG A 189 12.89 24.52 -20.10
N ALA A 190 12.46 25.15 -19.01
CA ALA A 190 12.23 26.60 -18.99
C ALA A 190 13.53 27.38 -18.77
N ASP A 191 14.57 26.73 -18.22
CA ASP A 191 15.89 27.29 -17.97
C ASP A 191 16.87 27.15 -19.16
N ASP A 192 16.52 26.33 -20.17
CA ASP A 192 17.27 26.07 -21.42
C ASP A 192 16.87 27.03 -22.56
#